data_AF-A0A193SST4-F1
#
_entry.id   AF-A0A193SST4-F1
#
_cell.length_a   1.000
_cell.length_b   1.000
_cell.length_c   1.000
_cell.angle_alpha   90.00
_cell.angle_beta   90.00
_cell.angle_gamma   90.00
#
_symmetry.space_group_name_H-M   'P 1'
#
loop_
_entity.id
_entity.type
_entity.pdbx_description
1 polymer ?
#
loop_
_entity_poly.entity_id
_entity_poly.type
_entity_poly.pdbx_seq_one_letter_code
_entity_poly.pdbx_strand_id
1 'polypeptide(L)'
;MNPLLPAFVNADAVRLEDFARLCDQQTRAEDYPLCAEVRSNVPIYNAQTLRDTERRMVMNELHRLFRDGPGVVVVRQAYTDLAVVDRHSEVFEAIFAEEAAAGAGADHFAKAGTNGRIWNSLQKAALLAPASFAEYYANPLLGLIAEAWLGPDFQVTAQVNVVPPGGQAQQPHRDYHLGFQTAEVVARYPLPLHALSQYLTLQGAVAHTDMPLESGPTMLLPFSQQ
;
A
#
# COMPACT_ATOMS: atom_id res chain seq x y z
N MET A 1 -38.10 -3.68 -6.33
CA MET A 1 -37.03 -3.71 -7.34
C MET A 1 -36.12 -2.55 -7.03
N ASN A 2 -34.86 -2.79 -6.66
CA ASN A 2 -33.90 -1.68 -6.55
C ASN A 2 -33.75 -1.06 -7.94
N PRO A 3 -33.86 0.28 -8.07
CA PRO A 3 -33.60 0.93 -9.36
C PRO A 3 -32.18 0.58 -9.82
N LEU A 4 -32.04 0.27 -11.11
CA LEU A 4 -30.74 0.02 -11.71
C LEU A 4 -29.88 1.28 -11.55
N LEU A 5 -28.74 1.16 -10.87
CA LEU A 5 -27.76 2.24 -10.76
C LEU A 5 -27.26 2.59 -12.17
N PRO A 6 -27.29 3.88 -12.58
CA PRO A 6 -26.70 4.31 -13.85
C PRO A 6 -25.23 3.92 -13.93
N ALA A 7 -24.77 3.53 -15.12
CA ALA A 7 -23.36 3.18 -15.31
C ALA A 7 -22.43 4.39 -15.15
N PHE A 8 -22.93 5.62 -15.37
CA PHE A 8 -22.18 6.87 -15.20
C PHE A 8 -22.82 7.67 -14.07
N VAL A 9 -22.00 8.12 -13.12
CA VAL A 9 -22.45 8.90 -11.96
C VAL A 9 -21.48 10.05 -11.70
N ASN A 10 -21.95 11.05 -10.97
CA ASN A 10 -21.14 12.15 -10.45
C ASN A 10 -21.10 12.09 -8.91
N ALA A 11 -20.47 13.08 -8.29
CA ALA A 11 -20.38 13.17 -6.84
C ALA A 11 -21.75 13.21 -6.12
N ASP A 12 -22.81 13.68 -6.78
CA ASP A 12 -24.15 13.79 -6.18
C ASP A 12 -24.80 12.41 -5.96
N ALA A 13 -24.32 11.37 -6.64
CA ALA A 13 -24.76 9.99 -6.40
C ALA A 13 -24.12 9.37 -5.15
N VAL A 14 -23.09 10.00 -4.57
CA VAL A 14 -22.39 9.48 -3.39
C VAL A 14 -23.22 9.79 -2.14
N ARG A 15 -23.52 8.74 -1.38
CA ARG A 15 -24.18 8.85 -0.08
C ARG A 15 -23.19 8.52 1.03
N LEU A 16 -22.87 9.51 1.85
CA LEU A 16 -21.94 9.33 2.97
C LEU A 16 -22.41 8.25 3.97
N GLU A 17 -23.72 8.11 4.16
CA GLU A 17 -24.32 7.07 5.00
C GLU A 17 -24.01 5.64 4.49
N ASP A 18 -23.96 5.46 3.18
CA ASP A 18 -23.64 4.15 2.59
C ASP A 18 -22.15 3.83 2.77
N PHE A 19 -21.28 4.83 2.60
CA PHE A 19 -19.85 4.70 2.88
C PHE A 19 -19.56 4.44 4.37
N ALA A 20 -20.24 5.15 5.26
CA ALA A 20 -20.12 4.92 6.71
C ALA A 20 -20.52 3.48 7.08
N ARG A 21 -21.62 2.97 6.51
CA ARG A 21 -22.06 1.58 6.72
C ARG A 21 -21.04 0.55 6.24
N LEU A 22 -20.34 0.83 5.14
CA LEU A 22 -19.24 -0.03 4.69
C LEU A 22 -18.08 -0.03 5.70
N CYS A 23 -17.72 1.14 6.24
CA CYS A 23 -16.62 1.29 7.19
C CYS A 23 -16.95 0.77 8.61
N ASP A 24 -18.24 0.66 8.96
CA ASP A 24 -18.71 0.14 10.25
C ASP A 24 -18.59 -1.39 10.38
N GLN A 25 -18.26 -2.08 9.28
CA GLN A 25 -18.03 -3.52 9.27
C GLN A 25 -16.95 -3.93 10.29
N GLN A 26 -17.06 -5.17 10.78
CA GLN A 26 -16.16 -5.72 11.80
C GLN A 26 -15.43 -6.94 11.25
N THR A 27 -14.11 -6.94 11.38
CA THR A 27 -13.26 -8.05 11.00
C THR A 27 -13.27 -9.11 12.11
N ARG A 28 -13.69 -10.33 11.78
CA ARG A 28 -13.67 -11.46 12.72
C ARG A 28 -12.47 -12.34 12.44
N ALA A 29 -11.70 -12.67 13.46
CA ALA A 29 -10.51 -13.50 13.30
C ALA A 29 -10.81 -14.90 12.72
N GLU A 30 -12.02 -15.43 12.96
CA GLU A 30 -12.46 -16.71 12.41
C GLU A 30 -12.57 -16.74 10.88
N ASP A 31 -12.75 -15.58 10.23
CA ASP A 31 -12.81 -15.46 8.77
C ASP A 31 -11.41 -15.52 8.12
N TYR A 32 -10.36 -15.36 8.94
CA TYR A 32 -8.95 -15.29 8.57
C TYR A 32 -8.11 -16.26 9.43
N PRO A 33 -8.29 -17.58 9.27
CA PRO A 33 -7.66 -18.59 10.12
C PRO A 33 -6.12 -18.58 10.10
N LEU A 34 -5.50 -17.94 9.10
CA LEU A 34 -4.05 -17.80 9.01
C LEU A 34 -3.52 -16.56 9.77
N CYS A 35 -4.40 -15.65 10.20
CA CYS A 35 -3.98 -14.47 10.96
C CYS A 35 -3.63 -14.84 12.41
N ALA A 36 -2.67 -14.11 12.98
CA ALA A 36 -2.29 -14.26 14.38
C ALA A 36 -3.27 -13.53 15.31
N GLU A 37 -3.76 -12.37 14.87
CA GLU A 37 -4.74 -11.57 15.60
C GLU A 37 -5.40 -10.54 14.68
N VAL A 38 -6.49 -9.95 15.14
CA VAL A 38 -7.10 -8.76 14.54
C VAL A 38 -6.97 -7.59 15.53
N ARG A 39 -6.49 -6.44 15.04
CA ARG A 39 -6.39 -5.20 15.81
C ARG A 39 -7.01 -4.06 15.01
N SER A 40 -7.97 -3.35 15.58
CA SER A 40 -8.65 -2.22 14.92
C SER A 40 -9.15 -2.55 13.51
N ASN A 41 -9.81 -3.71 13.34
CA ASN A 41 -10.26 -4.25 12.04
C ASN A 41 -9.14 -4.60 11.03
N VAL A 42 -7.88 -4.68 11.47
CA VAL A 42 -6.76 -5.10 10.63
C VAL A 42 -6.29 -6.48 11.05
N PRO A 43 -6.41 -7.50 10.18
CA PRO A 43 -5.74 -8.78 10.34
C PRO A 43 -4.22 -8.60 10.37
N ILE A 44 -3.59 -9.20 11.37
CA ILE A 44 -2.14 -9.22 11.54
C ILE A 44 -1.66 -10.65 11.38
N TYR A 45 -0.77 -10.88 10.42
CA TYR A 45 -0.17 -12.16 10.14
C TYR A 45 1.28 -12.21 10.62
N ASN A 46 1.76 -13.40 10.92
CA ASN A 46 3.19 -13.66 11.03
C ASN A 46 3.70 -14.18 9.68
N ALA A 47 4.80 -13.64 9.19
CA ALA A 47 5.39 -14.06 7.92
C ALA A 47 5.67 -15.58 7.87
N GLN A 48 6.08 -16.18 8.98
CA GLN A 48 6.36 -17.62 9.06
C GLN A 48 5.11 -18.46 8.76
N THR A 49 3.96 -18.11 9.34
CA THR A 49 2.68 -18.79 9.07
C THR A 49 2.33 -18.74 7.58
N LEU A 50 2.53 -17.58 6.94
CA LEU A 50 2.27 -17.42 5.51
C LEU A 50 3.24 -18.23 4.63
N ARG A 51 4.50 -18.43 5.06
CA ARG A 51 5.49 -19.23 4.33
C ARG A 51 5.26 -20.73 4.48
N ASP A 52 4.84 -21.18 5.67
CA ASP A 52 4.66 -22.59 5.98
C ASP A 52 3.31 -23.15 5.52
N THR A 53 2.34 -22.26 5.28
CA THR A 53 1.03 -22.64 4.76
C THR A 53 1.11 -22.88 3.25
N GLU A 54 0.29 -23.82 2.76
CA GLU A 54 0.16 -24.06 1.33
C GLU A 54 -0.20 -22.77 0.58
N ARG A 55 0.54 -22.51 -0.50
CA ARG A 55 0.53 -21.24 -1.24
C ARG A 55 -0.87 -20.82 -1.66
N ARG A 56 -1.66 -21.73 -2.25
CA ARG A 56 -3.01 -21.43 -2.75
C ARG A 56 -3.97 -21.08 -1.61
N MET A 57 -3.86 -21.72 -0.46
CA MET A 57 -4.64 -21.35 0.73
C MET A 57 -4.34 -19.92 1.18
N VAL A 58 -3.06 -19.54 1.27
CA VAL A 58 -2.67 -18.16 1.60
C VAL A 58 -3.22 -17.17 0.58
N MET A 59 -3.01 -17.44 -0.70
CA MET A 59 -3.48 -16.55 -1.78
C MET A 59 -5.00 -16.37 -1.74
N ASN A 60 -5.76 -17.44 -1.52
CA ASN A 60 -7.23 -17.37 -1.44
C ASN A 60 -7.70 -16.53 -0.25
N GLU A 61 -7.05 -16.65 0.91
CA GLU A 61 -7.41 -15.86 2.09
C GLU A 61 -7.05 -14.39 1.89
N LEU A 62 -5.85 -14.08 1.41
CA LEU A 62 -5.42 -12.71 1.12
C LEU A 62 -6.29 -12.07 0.04
N HIS A 63 -6.66 -12.80 -1.01
CA HIS A 63 -7.55 -12.30 -2.06
C HIS A 63 -8.92 -11.90 -1.49
N ARG A 64 -9.50 -12.74 -0.61
CA ARG A 64 -10.76 -12.45 0.07
C ARG A 64 -10.63 -11.25 1.01
N LEU A 65 -9.52 -11.15 1.75
CA LEU A 65 -9.22 -10.02 2.64
C LEU A 65 -9.21 -8.70 1.87
N PHE A 66 -8.56 -8.66 0.70
CA PHE A 66 -8.49 -7.45 -0.12
C PHE A 66 -9.82 -7.13 -0.81
N ARG A 67 -10.48 -8.14 -1.38
CA ARG A 67 -11.71 -7.98 -2.16
C ARG A 67 -12.94 -7.66 -1.32
N ASP A 68 -13.25 -8.56 -0.38
CA ASP A 68 -14.53 -8.59 0.33
C ASP A 68 -14.37 -8.21 1.82
N GLY A 69 -13.12 -8.16 2.30
CA GLY A 69 -12.77 -7.93 3.69
C GLY A 69 -12.32 -6.50 4.00
N PRO A 70 -11.45 -6.32 5.01
CA PRO A 70 -11.00 -5.01 5.47
C PRO A 70 -10.11 -4.27 4.47
N GLY A 71 -9.63 -4.91 3.40
CA GLY A 71 -8.82 -4.26 2.37
C GLY A 71 -7.37 -3.96 2.77
N VAL A 72 -6.99 -4.25 4.01
CA VAL A 72 -5.68 -3.97 4.58
C VAL A 72 -5.20 -5.12 5.47
N VAL A 73 -3.90 -5.38 5.43
CA VAL A 73 -3.24 -6.41 6.23
C VAL A 73 -1.90 -5.89 6.77
N VAL A 74 -1.50 -6.37 7.94
CA VAL A 74 -0.12 -6.21 8.46
C VAL A 74 0.54 -7.57 8.50
N VAL A 75 1.79 -7.65 8.04
CA VAL A 75 2.61 -8.86 8.17
C VAL A 75 3.84 -8.59 9.01
N ARG A 76 3.89 -9.20 10.20
CA ARG A 76 5.03 -9.13 11.10
C ARG A 76 6.18 -9.97 10.58
N GLN A 77 7.40 -9.47 10.78
CA GLN A 77 8.64 -10.15 10.38
C GLN A 77 8.65 -10.51 8.89
N ALA A 78 8.10 -9.64 8.04
CA ALA A 78 8.08 -9.82 6.59
C ALA A 78 9.51 -10.01 6.03
N TYR A 79 10.48 -9.31 6.62
CA TYR A 79 11.90 -9.63 6.59
C TYR A 79 12.30 -10.27 7.92
N THR A 80 12.89 -11.46 7.87
CA THR A 80 13.38 -12.17 9.07
C THR A 80 14.80 -11.73 9.45
N ASP A 81 15.61 -11.40 8.45
CA ASP A 81 16.89 -10.72 8.63
C ASP A 81 16.67 -9.22 8.44
N LEU A 82 16.62 -8.47 9.53
CA LEU A 82 16.47 -7.02 9.49
C LEU A 82 17.69 -6.33 8.89
N ALA A 83 18.86 -6.97 8.88
CA ALA A 83 20.05 -6.39 8.28
C ALA A 83 19.89 -6.18 6.76
N VAL A 84 18.99 -6.94 6.09
CA VAL A 84 18.61 -6.69 4.69
C VAL A 84 17.96 -5.30 4.54
N VAL A 85 17.06 -4.96 5.47
CA VAL A 85 16.36 -3.67 5.49
C VAL A 85 17.33 -2.55 5.87
N ASP A 86 18.21 -2.77 6.85
CA ASP A 86 19.22 -1.80 7.27
C ASP A 86 20.19 -1.47 6.12
N ARG A 87 20.75 -2.49 5.44
CA ARG A 87 21.59 -2.31 4.25
C ARG A 87 20.87 -1.54 3.16
N HIS A 88 19.59 -1.84 2.91
CA HIS A 88 18.83 -1.13 1.88
C HIS A 88 18.48 0.31 2.29
N SER A 89 18.34 0.58 3.59
CA SER A 89 18.21 1.93 4.13
C SER A 89 19.46 2.77 3.86
N GLU A 90 20.65 2.21 4.05
CA GLU A 90 21.92 2.88 3.73
C GLU A 90 22.01 3.25 2.24
N VAL A 91 21.47 2.42 1.35
CA VAL A 91 21.36 2.71 -0.10
C VAL A 91 20.44 3.91 -0.33
N PHE A 92 19.30 3.99 0.36
CA PHE A 92 18.39 5.14 0.26
C PHE A 92 19.02 6.43 0.79
N GLU A 93 19.75 6.38 1.90
CA GLU A 93 20.48 7.53 2.44
C GLU A 93 21.57 8.02 1.47
N ALA A 94 22.29 7.09 0.81
CA ALA A 94 23.25 7.44 -0.23
C ALA A 94 22.59 8.13 -1.43
N ILE A 95 21.43 7.63 -1.88
CA ILE A 95 20.65 8.26 -2.96
C ILE A 95 20.21 9.68 -2.55
N PHE A 96 19.72 9.87 -1.32
CA PHE A 96 19.37 11.21 -0.83
C PHE A 96 20.58 12.16 -0.84
N ALA A 97 21.75 11.70 -0.42
CA ALA A 97 22.97 12.49 -0.45
C ALA A 97 23.39 12.89 -1.88
N GLU A 98 23.29 11.97 -2.84
CA GLU A 98 23.55 12.24 -4.27
C GLU A 98 22.57 13.28 -4.83
N GLU A 99 21.27 13.14 -4.56
CA GLU A 99 20.24 14.07 -5.05
C GLU A 99 20.36 15.47 -4.45
N ALA A 100 20.71 15.54 -3.15
CA ALA A 100 20.98 16.80 -2.48
C ALA A 100 22.19 17.52 -3.09
N ALA A 101 23.27 16.79 -3.39
CA ALA A 101 24.45 17.35 -4.05
C ALA A 101 24.16 17.80 -5.49
N ALA A 102 23.24 17.13 -6.19
CA ALA A 102 22.83 17.47 -7.56
C ALA A 102 21.81 18.63 -7.64
N GLY A 103 21.26 19.09 -6.50
CA GLY A 103 20.29 20.18 -6.46
C GLY A 103 18.88 19.80 -6.92
N ALA A 104 18.53 18.51 -6.94
CA ALA A 104 17.24 18.00 -7.43
C ALA A 104 16.07 18.14 -6.42
N GLY A 105 16.17 19.03 -5.43
CA GLY A 105 15.35 19.03 -4.21
C GLY A 105 13.96 19.68 -4.27
N ALA A 106 13.39 19.94 -5.44
CA ALA A 106 12.03 20.45 -5.55
C ALA A 106 11.09 19.37 -6.10
N ASP A 107 10.35 18.70 -5.21
CA ASP A 107 9.24 17.84 -5.60
C ASP A 107 7.95 18.68 -5.72
N HIS A 108 7.08 18.33 -6.66
CA HIS A 108 5.76 18.93 -6.84
C HIS A 108 4.89 18.90 -5.56
N PHE A 109 5.21 18.02 -4.60
CA PHE A 109 4.43 17.77 -3.40
C PHE A 109 4.98 18.41 -2.10
N ALA A 110 6.18 18.98 -2.10
CA ALA A 110 6.76 19.57 -0.88
C ALA A 110 7.80 20.66 -1.19
N LYS A 111 7.87 21.69 -0.32
CA LYS A 111 8.99 22.65 -0.35
C LYS A 111 10.29 21.89 -0.08
N ALA A 112 11.39 22.34 -0.69
CA ALA A 112 12.72 21.79 -0.41
C ALA A 112 12.96 21.73 1.11
N GLY A 113 13.24 20.53 1.63
CA GLY A 113 13.56 20.28 3.04
C GLY A 113 12.39 19.94 3.98
N THR A 114 11.14 19.85 3.52
CA THR A 114 9.99 19.54 4.41
C THR A 114 9.52 18.08 4.39
N ASN A 115 9.77 17.32 3.32
CA ASN A 115 9.55 15.87 3.24
C ASN A 115 10.64 15.28 2.31
N GLY A 116 11.32 14.22 2.73
CA GLY A 116 12.29 13.52 1.89
C GLY A 116 11.58 12.51 1.01
N ARG A 117 11.65 12.64 -0.31
CA ARG A 117 11.11 11.65 -1.23
C ARG A 117 12.16 11.22 -2.26
N ILE A 118 12.31 9.91 -2.44
CA ILE A 118 13.07 9.36 -3.56
C ILE A 118 12.07 8.87 -4.60
N TRP A 119 11.98 9.59 -5.72
CA TRP A 119 11.24 9.13 -6.89
C TRP A 119 11.96 7.99 -7.57
N ASN A 120 11.22 6.97 -8.03
CA ASN A 120 11.79 5.81 -8.74
C ASN A 120 12.95 5.17 -7.96
N SER A 121 12.74 4.95 -6.65
CA SER A 121 13.78 4.39 -5.77
C SER A 121 14.18 2.98 -6.19
N LEU A 122 13.26 2.24 -6.82
CA LEU A 122 13.52 0.90 -7.36
C LEU A 122 14.70 0.89 -8.34
N GLN A 123 14.63 1.70 -9.40
CA GLN A 123 15.70 1.77 -10.41
C GLN A 123 16.98 2.35 -9.81
N LYS A 124 16.88 3.40 -9.01
CA LYS A 124 18.04 4.07 -8.41
C LYS A 124 18.81 3.10 -7.49
N ALA A 125 18.12 2.35 -6.65
CA ALA A 125 18.73 1.35 -5.79
C ALA A 125 19.34 0.19 -6.60
N ALA A 126 18.68 -0.25 -7.68
CA ALA A 126 19.22 -1.28 -8.58
C ALA A 126 20.53 -0.87 -9.24
N LEU A 127 20.65 0.41 -9.65
CA LEU A 127 21.85 0.96 -10.27
C LEU A 127 22.97 1.20 -9.26
N LEU A 128 22.63 1.74 -8.09
CA LEU A 128 23.61 2.09 -7.05
C LEU A 128 24.16 0.86 -6.33
N ALA A 129 23.30 -0.09 -5.96
CA ALA A 129 23.67 -1.26 -5.18
C ALA A 129 22.90 -2.53 -5.63
N PRO A 130 23.29 -3.15 -6.76
CA PRO A 130 22.60 -4.30 -7.32
C PRO A 130 22.42 -5.49 -6.35
N ALA A 131 23.42 -5.73 -5.49
CA ALA A 131 23.37 -6.82 -4.52
C ALA A 131 22.32 -6.58 -3.43
N SER A 132 22.29 -5.38 -2.82
CA SER A 132 21.27 -5.00 -1.84
C SER A 132 19.88 -4.95 -2.47
N PHE A 133 19.76 -4.42 -3.70
CA PHE A 133 18.52 -4.43 -4.46
C PHE A 133 17.96 -5.85 -4.64
N ALA A 134 18.78 -6.79 -5.14
CA ALA A 134 18.36 -8.16 -5.35
C ALA A 134 17.95 -8.83 -4.04
N GLU A 135 18.74 -8.66 -2.97
CA GLU A 135 18.45 -9.21 -1.66
C GLU A 135 17.13 -8.66 -1.07
N TYR A 136 16.90 -7.36 -1.19
CA TYR A 136 15.72 -6.69 -0.65
C TYR A 136 14.44 -7.04 -1.42
N TYR A 137 14.45 -6.95 -2.75
CA TYR A 137 13.26 -7.14 -3.58
C TYR A 137 12.98 -8.60 -3.95
N ALA A 138 13.94 -9.51 -3.81
CA ALA A 138 13.70 -10.95 -4.00
C ALA A 138 12.97 -11.62 -2.81
N ASN A 139 12.42 -10.85 -1.86
CA ASN A 139 11.63 -11.38 -0.74
C ASN A 139 10.38 -12.13 -1.26
N PRO A 140 10.31 -13.46 -1.13
CA PRO A 140 9.21 -14.25 -1.70
C PRO A 140 7.85 -13.91 -1.11
N LEU A 141 7.80 -13.34 0.10
CA LEU A 141 6.56 -12.94 0.74
C LEU A 141 5.94 -11.73 0.05
N LEU A 142 6.74 -10.77 -0.42
CA LEU A 142 6.24 -9.66 -1.22
C LEU A 142 5.58 -10.17 -2.50
N GLY A 143 6.23 -11.12 -3.18
CA GLY A 143 5.69 -11.76 -4.37
C GLY A 143 4.43 -12.57 -4.10
N LEU A 144 4.36 -13.31 -2.97
CA LEU A 144 3.17 -14.06 -2.56
C LEU A 144 1.95 -13.14 -2.35
N ILE A 145 2.13 -12.02 -1.64
CA ILE A 145 1.06 -11.07 -1.34
C ILE A 145 0.60 -10.35 -2.62
N ALA A 146 1.55 -9.92 -3.46
CA ALA A 146 1.25 -9.29 -4.74
C ALA A 146 0.51 -10.25 -5.68
N GLU A 147 0.97 -11.49 -5.83
CA GLU A 147 0.34 -12.50 -6.69
C GLU A 147 -1.07 -12.88 -6.23
N ALA A 148 -1.33 -12.87 -4.92
CA ALA A 148 -2.67 -13.13 -4.38
C ALA A 148 -3.71 -12.11 -4.88
N TRP A 149 -3.29 -10.87 -5.17
CA TRP A 149 -4.18 -9.82 -5.67
C TRP A 149 -4.11 -9.64 -7.19
N LEU A 150 -2.89 -9.48 -7.73
CA LEU A 150 -2.63 -9.05 -9.10
C LEU A 150 -2.40 -10.21 -10.09
N GLY A 151 -2.21 -11.42 -9.58
CA GLY A 151 -1.78 -12.56 -10.40
C GLY A 151 -0.25 -12.61 -10.62
N PRO A 152 0.24 -13.61 -11.38
CA PRO A 152 1.66 -13.97 -11.43
C PRO A 152 2.56 -12.96 -12.15
N ASP A 153 1.99 -12.13 -13.03
CA ASP A 153 2.75 -11.23 -13.91
C ASP A 153 2.78 -9.78 -13.40
N PHE A 154 2.70 -9.58 -12.08
CA PHE A 154 2.75 -8.26 -11.47
C PHE A 154 4.10 -7.58 -11.70
N GLN A 155 4.09 -6.25 -11.69
CA GLN A 155 5.30 -5.43 -11.74
C GLN A 155 5.38 -4.56 -10.50
N VAL A 156 6.60 -4.27 -10.06
CA VAL A 156 6.86 -3.41 -8.89
C VAL A 156 7.39 -2.07 -9.36
N THR A 157 6.89 -1.01 -8.74
CA THR A 157 7.56 0.29 -8.69
C THR A 157 7.67 0.68 -7.22
N ALA A 158 8.68 1.47 -6.87
CA ALA A 158 8.86 1.91 -5.49
C ALA A 158 9.25 3.39 -5.43
N GLN A 159 8.83 4.01 -4.34
CA GLN A 159 9.28 5.32 -3.89
C GLN A 159 9.61 5.23 -2.41
N VAL A 160 10.52 6.06 -1.94
CA VAL A 160 10.78 6.23 -0.51
C VAL A 160 10.11 7.52 -0.07
N ASN A 161 9.35 7.47 1.01
CA ASN A 161 8.78 8.64 1.66
C ASN A 161 9.32 8.71 3.09
N VAL A 162 9.90 9.87 3.45
CA VAL A 162 10.39 10.18 4.79
C VAL A 162 9.54 11.30 5.35
N VAL A 163 8.92 11.03 6.50
CA VAL A 163 8.16 12.02 7.28
C VAL A 163 9.08 12.53 8.39
N PRO A 164 9.67 13.73 8.27
CA PRO A 164 10.51 14.28 9.33
C PRO A 164 9.66 14.72 10.53
N PRO A 165 10.26 14.87 11.73
CA PRO A 165 9.59 15.46 12.87
C PRO A 165 8.96 16.83 12.53
N GLY A 166 7.68 17.01 12.90
CA GLY A 166 6.91 18.21 12.55
C GLY A 166 6.26 18.17 11.15
N GLY A 167 6.44 17.08 10.40
CA GLY A 167 5.74 16.81 9.16
C GLY A 167 4.21 16.88 9.32
N GLN A 168 3.53 17.40 8.31
CA GLN A 168 2.08 17.54 8.33
C GLN A 168 1.41 16.25 7.85
N ALA A 169 0.27 15.91 8.47
CA ALA A 169 -0.54 14.79 8.03
C ALA A 169 -1.05 15.00 6.60
N GLN A 170 -1.03 13.92 5.81
CA GLN A 170 -1.62 13.92 4.48
C GLN A 170 -3.15 13.87 4.57
N GLN A 171 -3.82 14.39 3.55
CA GLN A 171 -5.26 14.23 3.43
C GLN A 171 -5.60 12.76 3.07
N PRO A 172 -6.67 12.19 3.63
CA PRO A 172 -7.14 10.86 3.23
C PRO A 172 -7.38 10.78 1.73
N HIS A 173 -6.84 9.74 1.10
CA HIS A 173 -7.00 9.49 -0.32
C HIS A 173 -6.98 7.98 -0.59
N ARG A 174 -7.39 7.60 -1.79
CA ARG A 174 -7.11 6.28 -2.35
C ARG A 174 -6.05 6.50 -3.41
N ASP A 175 -4.98 5.71 -3.39
CA ASP A 175 -4.00 5.73 -4.47
C ASP A 175 -4.71 5.41 -5.78
N TYR A 176 -4.85 6.45 -6.61
CA TYR A 176 -5.92 6.53 -7.58
C TYR A 176 -5.53 5.82 -8.86
N HIS A 177 -6.42 4.94 -9.31
CA HIS A 177 -6.20 4.13 -10.50
C HIS A 177 -6.32 4.90 -11.82
N LEU A 178 -6.92 6.10 -11.84
CA LEU A 178 -6.87 7.04 -12.99
C LEU A 178 -5.87 8.18 -12.80
N GLY A 179 -5.03 8.13 -11.75
CA GLY A 179 -4.11 9.21 -11.37
C GLY A 179 -4.77 10.43 -10.72
N PHE A 180 -4.08 11.58 -10.70
CA PHE A 180 -4.60 12.79 -10.07
C PHE A 180 -5.57 13.54 -11.00
N GLN A 181 -6.83 13.08 -11.04
CA GLN A 181 -7.88 13.65 -11.91
C GLN A 181 -8.91 14.47 -11.14
N THR A 182 -9.56 15.41 -11.83
CA THR A 182 -10.71 16.14 -11.28
C THR A 182 -11.97 15.26 -11.26
N ALA A 183 -12.94 15.59 -10.39
CA ALA A 183 -14.22 14.88 -10.32
C ALA A 183 -14.97 14.87 -11.67
N GLU A 184 -14.84 15.94 -12.46
CA GLU A 184 -15.43 16.04 -13.81
C GLU A 184 -14.83 15.02 -14.78
N VAL A 185 -13.50 14.84 -14.76
CA VAL A 185 -12.84 13.84 -15.60
C VAL A 185 -13.23 12.43 -15.17
N VAL A 186 -13.24 12.18 -13.86
CA VAL A 186 -13.61 10.89 -13.25
C VAL A 186 -15.03 10.47 -13.62
N ALA A 187 -16.00 11.40 -13.63
CA ALA A 187 -17.39 11.14 -13.96
C ALA A 187 -17.62 10.67 -15.42
N ARG A 188 -16.61 10.85 -16.29
CA ARG A 188 -16.64 10.36 -17.68
C ARG A 188 -16.34 8.86 -17.80
N TYR A 189 -15.90 8.22 -16.72
CA TYR A 189 -15.66 6.78 -16.68
C TYR A 189 -16.84 6.08 -16.00
N PRO A 190 -17.33 4.95 -16.55
CA PRO A 190 -18.45 4.24 -15.96
C PRO A 190 -18.01 3.45 -14.71
N LEU A 191 -18.93 3.24 -13.77
CA LEU A 191 -18.73 2.51 -12.50
C LEU A 191 -17.97 1.18 -12.65
N PRO A 192 -18.26 0.32 -13.66
CA PRO A 192 -17.48 -0.91 -13.84
C PRO A 192 -15.98 -0.68 -14.09
N LEU A 193 -15.58 0.43 -14.73
CA LEU A 193 -14.16 0.75 -14.89
C LEU A 193 -13.53 1.26 -13.58
N HIS A 194 -14.27 2.00 -12.76
CA HIS A 194 -13.82 2.38 -11.41
C HIS A 194 -13.64 1.16 -10.49
N ALA A 195 -14.42 0.10 -10.70
CA ALA A 195 -14.30 -1.15 -9.96
C ALA A 195 -13.14 -2.01 -10.50
N LEU A 196 -13.07 -2.20 -11.82
CA LEU A 196 -12.01 -2.98 -12.50
C LEU A 196 -10.62 -2.47 -12.11
N SER A 197 -10.47 -1.17 -12.08
CA SER A 197 -9.21 -0.50 -11.87
C SER A 197 -8.61 -0.72 -10.48
N GLN A 198 -9.43 -1.05 -9.47
CA GLN A 198 -8.96 -1.43 -8.13
C GLN A 198 -8.10 -2.71 -8.17
N TYR A 199 -8.34 -3.57 -9.16
CA TYR A 199 -7.59 -4.83 -9.36
C TYR A 199 -6.29 -4.63 -10.16
N LEU A 200 -5.93 -3.40 -10.53
CA LEU A 200 -4.71 -3.11 -11.29
C LEU A 200 -3.50 -2.79 -10.40
N THR A 201 -3.73 -2.48 -9.13
CA THR A 201 -2.68 -2.04 -8.22
C THR A 201 -2.85 -2.66 -6.83
N LEU A 202 -1.74 -2.99 -6.20
CA LEU A 202 -1.64 -3.25 -4.76
C LEU A 202 -0.59 -2.31 -4.19
N GLN A 203 -0.94 -1.58 -3.13
CA GLN A 203 0.00 -0.74 -2.40
C GLN A 203 0.49 -1.47 -1.16
N GLY A 204 1.77 -1.26 -0.84
CA GLY A 204 2.39 -1.83 0.35
C GLY A 204 3.56 -0.96 0.80
N ALA A 205 3.82 -0.96 2.10
CA ALA A 205 4.95 -0.27 2.69
C ALA A 205 5.74 -1.24 3.56
N VAL A 206 7.07 -1.16 3.47
CA VAL A 206 7.98 -1.80 4.41
C VAL A 206 8.44 -0.71 5.38
N ALA A 207 8.34 -0.97 6.68
CA ALA A 207 8.84 -0.04 7.69
C ALA A 207 10.36 -0.19 7.80
N HIS A 208 11.10 0.90 7.56
CA HIS A 208 12.56 0.98 7.71
C HIS A 208 12.98 1.49 9.10
N THR A 209 12.02 1.96 9.89
CA THR A 209 12.21 2.35 11.29
C THR A 209 11.04 1.82 12.11
N ASP A 210 11.17 1.87 13.43
CA ASP A 210 9.99 1.74 14.29
C ASP A 210 8.98 2.84 13.93
N MET A 211 7.70 2.48 14.01
CA MET A 211 6.57 3.34 13.64
C MET A 211 5.61 3.55 14.82
N PRO A 212 6.06 4.14 15.94
CA PRO A 212 5.15 4.51 17.03
C PRO A 212 4.23 5.66 16.57
N LEU A 213 3.13 5.92 17.29
CA LEU A 213 2.13 6.91 16.84
C LEU A 213 2.72 8.30 16.60
N GLU A 214 3.69 8.72 17.42
CA GLU A 214 4.40 9.99 17.32
C GLU A 214 5.26 10.14 16.06
N SER A 215 5.61 9.04 15.37
CA SER A 215 6.36 9.09 14.10
C SER A 215 5.45 9.34 12.89
N GLY A 216 4.14 9.42 13.09
CA GLY A 216 3.16 9.64 12.02
C GLY A 216 2.98 8.43 11.08
N PRO A 217 2.64 7.24 11.62
CA PRO A 217 2.39 6.06 10.79
C PRO A 217 1.18 6.27 9.87
N THR A 218 1.12 5.48 8.80
CA THR A 218 0.00 5.53 7.85
C THR A 218 -1.34 5.31 8.56
N MET A 219 -2.27 6.24 8.34
CA MET A 219 -3.66 6.09 8.74
C MET A 219 -4.43 5.36 7.65
N LEU A 220 -5.16 4.31 8.02
CA LEU A 220 -5.97 3.51 7.11
C LEU A 220 -7.39 3.40 7.65
N LEU A 221 -8.36 3.32 6.73
CA LEU A 221 -9.77 3.12 7.05
C LEU A 221 -10.21 1.75 6.48
N PRO A 222 -10.22 0.68 7.29
CA PRO A 222 -10.64 -0.64 6.84
C PRO A 222 -12.02 -0.61 6.17
N PHE A 223 -12.23 -1.48 5.17
CA PHE A 223 -13.46 -1.60 4.35
C PHE A 223 -13.77 -0.42 3.41
N SER A 224 -13.01 0.68 3.44
CA SER A 224 -13.24 1.86 2.58
C SER A 224 -12.96 1.65 1.09
N GLN A 225 -12.44 0.48 0.70
CA GLN A 225 -12.17 0.14 -0.69
C GLN A 225 -13.41 -0.31 -1.47
N GLN A 226 -14.45 -0.78 -0.78
CA GLN A 226 -15.66 -1.39 -1.35
C GLN A 226 -16.58 -0.38 -2.06
#